data_AF-A0A0M2U5K7-F1
#
_entry.id   AF-A0A0M2U5K7-F1
#
_cell.length_a   1.000
_cell.length_b   1.000
_cell.length_c   1.000
_cell.angle_alpha   90.00
_cell.angle_beta   90.00
_cell.angle_gamma   90.00
#
_symmetry.space_group_name_H-M   'P 1'
#
loop_
_entity.id
_entity.type
_entity.pdbx_description
1 polymer ?
#
loop_
_entity_poly.entity_id
_entity_poly.type
_entity_poly.pdbx_seq_one_letter_code
_entity_poly.pdbx_strand_id
1 'polypeptide(L)' 'MLQKPVIANWEGRHYEQHSHHQREWGDLLLKELNLKGDERILDLGCGNGYTTRQLADLRP' A
#
# COMPACT_ATOMS: atom_id res chain seq x y z
N MET A 1 -33.85 6.84 -9.97
CA MET A 1 -32.86 7.86 -9.55
C MET A 1 -31.52 7.15 -9.44
N LEU A 2 -30.58 7.37 -10.35
CA LEU A 2 -29.23 6.80 -10.25
C LEU A 2 -28.38 7.75 -9.39
N GLN A 3 -27.84 7.25 -8.29
CA GLN A 3 -26.94 7.99 -7.41
C GLN A 3 -25.63 8.24 -8.18
N LYS A 4 -25.31 9.50 -8.47
CA LYS A 4 -24.03 9.86 -9.10
C LYS A 4 -22.89 9.48 -8.15
N PRO A 5 -21.80 8.87 -8.64
CA PRO A 5 -20.65 8.59 -7.79
C PRO A 5 -20.12 9.90 -7.21
N VAL A 6 -19.89 9.91 -5.90
CA VAL A 6 -19.13 10.97 -5.25
C VAL A 6 -17.70 10.82 -5.74
N ILE A 7 -17.31 11.64 -6.71
CA ILE A 7 -15.90 11.81 -7.05
C ILE A 7 -15.31 12.65 -5.92
N ALA A 8 -14.68 11.99 -4.95
CA ALA A 8 -13.83 12.68 -4.00
C ALA A 8 -12.69 13.32 -4.80
N ASN A 9 -12.44 14.62 -4.60
CA ASN A 9 -11.26 15.30 -5.15
C ASN A 9 -10.01 14.70 -4.50
N TRP A 10 -9.51 13.62 -5.10
CA TRP A 10 -8.30 12.94 -4.66
C TRP A 10 -7.07 13.64 -5.23
N GLU A 11 -6.11 13.98 -4.37
CA GLU A 11 -4.80 14.51 -4.78
C GLU A 11 -3.67 13.61 -4.27
N GLY A 12 -2.96 12.95 -5.20
CA GLY A 12 -1.85 12.05 -4.86
C GLY A 12 -0.71 12.74 -4.10
N ARG A 13 -0.48 14.04 -4.33
CA ARG A 13 0.56 14.81 -3.61
C ARG A 13 0.25 14.97 -2.12
N HIS A 14 -1.01 15.18 -1.76
CA HIS A 14 -1.41 15.20 -0.35
C HIS A 14 -1.21 13.83 0.29
N TYR A 15 -1.48 12.74 -0.44
CA TYR A 15 -1.20 11.40 0.07
C TYR A 15 0.29 11.17 0.35
N GLU A 16 1.17 11.53 -0.58
CA GLU A 16 2.62 11.39 -0.37
C GLU A 16 3.12 12.14 0.87
N GLN A 17 2.60 13.35 1.09
CA GLN A 17 2.98 14.19 2.24
C GLN A 17 2.48 13.63 3.59
N HIS A 18 1.33 12.98 3.62
CA HIS A 18 0.67 12.58 4.87
C HIS A 18 0.69 11.06 5.14
N SER A 19 1.11 10.24 4.17
CA SER A 19 1.13 8.76 4.26
C SER A 19 2.25 8.19 5.14
N HIS A 20 3.02 9.02 5.86
CA HIS A 20 4.18 8.58 6.63
C HIS A 20 3.83 7.54 7.70
N HIS A 21 2.79 7.80 8.50
CA HIS A 21 2.38 6.88 9.55
C HIS A 21 1.91 5.53 8.97
N GLN A 22 1.18 5.56 7.84
CA GLN A 22 0.76 4.33 7.16
C GLN A 22 1.97 3.50 6.70
N ARG A 23 3.04 4.16 6.26
CA ARG A 23 4.29 3.50 5.87
C ARG A 23 5.02 2.91 7.07
N GLU A 24 5.16 3.64 8.18
CA GLU A 24 5.81 3.11 9.39
C GLU A 24 5.13 1.85 9.92
N TRP A 25 3.80 1.86 9.98
CA TRP A 25 3.04 0.67 10.37
C TRP A 25 3.18 -0.47 9.37
N GLY A 26 3.16 -0.16 8.06
CA GLY A 26 3.42 -1.14 7.01
C GLY A 26 4.79 -1.81 7.19
N ASP A 27 5.84 -1.02 7.42
CA ASP A 27 7.21 -1.51 7.56
C ASP A 27 7.42 -2.40 8.79
N LEU A 28 6.68 -2.14 9.87
CA LEU A 28 6.66 -3.03 11.04
C LEU A 28 5.97 -4.36 10.72
N LEU A 29 4.80 -4.31 10.09
CA LEU A 29 4.03 -5.50 9.74
C LEU A 29 4.79 -6.41 8.76
N LEU A 30 5.50 -5.81 7.78
CA LEU A 30 6.30 -6.53 6.81
C LEU A 30 7.41 -7.36 7.46
N LYS A 31 7.99 -6.91 8.58
CA LYS A 31 9.04 -7.65 9.31
C LYS A 31 8.50 -8.90 10.00
N GLU A 32 7.19 -8.97 10.23
CA GLU A 32 6.54 -10.14 10.83
C GLU A 32 6.16 -11.20 9.77
N LEU A 33 6.21 -10.85 8.48
CA LEU A 33 5.92 -11.78 7.39
C LEU A 33 7.10 -12.74 7.16
N ASN A 34 6.86 -14.03 7.39
CA ASN A 34 7.85 -15.08 7.13
C ASN A 34 7.69 -15.69 5.73
N LEU A 35 7.86 -14.86 4.71
CA LEU A 35 7.70 -15.25 3.31
C LEU A 35 8.74 -16.30 2.89
N LYS A 36 8.32 -17.25 2.06
CA LYS A 36 9.12 -18.37 1.53
C LYS A 36 9.48 -18.20 0.05
N GLY A 37 8.82 -17.27 -0.64
CA GLY A 37 9.11 -16.91 -2.03
C GLY A 37 8.19 -17.56 -3.06
N ASP A 38 7.32 -18.48 -2.66
CA ASP A 38 6.32 -19.13 -3.50
C ASP A 38 4.91 -18.54 -3.33
N GLU A 39 4.75 -17.56 -2.45
CA GLU A 39 3.47 -16.89 -2.22
C GLU A 39 3.08 -15.98 -3.38
N ARG A 40 1.76 -15.85 -3.56
CA ARG A 40 1.13 -14.84 -4.41
C ARG A 40 0.60 -13.73 -3.52
N ILE A 41 1.11 -12.52 -3.70
CA ILE A 41 0.81 -11.37 -2.85
C ILE A 41 -0.06 -10.38 -3.62
N LEU A 42 -1.12 -9.88 -2.97
CA LEU A 42 -1.99 -8.83 -3.48
C LEU A 42 -1.96 -7.64 -2.51
N ASP A 43 -1.45 -6.50 -2.96
CA ASP A 43 -1.43 -5.25 -2.19
C ASP A 43 -2.66 -4.39 -2.55
N LEU A 44 -3.69 -4.46 -1.70
CA LEU A 44 -4.95 -3.76 -1.92
C LEU A 44 -4.83 -2.29 -1.55
N GLY A 45 -5.10 -1.40 -2.52
CA GLY A 45 -4.99 0.04 -2.29
C GLY A 45 -3.54 0.51 -2.16
N CYS A 46 -2.64 -0.04 -2.99
CA CYS A 46 -1.21 0.18 -2.95
C CYS A 46 -0.73 1.63 -3.07
N GLY A 47 -1.62 2.57 -3.42
CA GLY A 47 -1.30 4.00 -3.48
C GLY A 47 -0.15 4.29 -4.45
N ASN A 48 0.94 4.84 -3.93
CA ASN A 48 2.16 5.13 -4.71
C ASN A 48 3.12 3.93 -4.81
N GLY A 49 2.75 2.76 -4.28
CA GLY A 49 3.50 1.52 -4.40
C GLY A 49 4.68 1.35 -3.44
N TYR A 50 4.82 2.21 -2.41
CA TYR A 50 5.91 2.09 -1.44
C TYR A 50 5.96 0.71 -0.77
N THR A 51 4.84 0.27 -0.19
CA THR A 51 4.73 -1.04 0.47
C THR A 51 4.85 -2.19 -0.53
N THR A 52 4.28 -2.03 -1.73
CA THR A 52 4.41 -3.02 -2.82
C THR A 52 5.87 -3.27 -3.19
N ARG A 53 6.69 -2.21 -3.24
CA ARG A 53 8.13 -2.32 -3.49
C ARG A 53 8.83 -3.08 -2.37
N GLN A 54 8.57 -2.74 -1.11
CA GLN A 54 9.16 -3.43 0.04
C GLN A 54 8.83 -4.94 0.00
N LEU A 55 7.58 -5.31 -0.31
CA LEU A 55 7.17 -6.71 -0.48
C LEU A 55 7.92 -7.42 -1.61
N ALA A 56 8.19 -6.74 -2.72
CA ALA A 56 8.97 -7.29 -3.83
C ALA A 56 10.43 -7.53 -3.43
N ASP A 57 11.01 -6.64 -2.63
CA ASP A 57 12.39 -6.74 -2.12
C ASP A 57 12.55 -7.85 -1.05
N LEU A 58 11.46 -8.34 -0.44
CA LEU A 58 11.46 -9.46 0.51
C LEU A 58 11.49 -10.85 -0.16
N ARG A 59 11.42 -10.92 -1.49
CA ARG A 59 11.56 -12.21 -2.19
C ARG A 59 13.03 -12.67 -2.18
N PRO A 60 13.29 -13.98 -2.00
CA PRO A 60 14.64 -14.53 -2.15
C PRO A 60 15.18 -14.40 -3.58
#